data_AF-A0A366EX79-F1
#
_entry.id   AF-A0A366EX79-F1
#
_cell.length_a   1.000
_cell.length_b   1.000
_cell.length_c   1.000
_cell.angle_alpha   90.00
_cell.angle_beta   90.00
_cell.angle_gamma   90.00
#
_symmetry.space_group_name_H-M   'P 1'
#
loop_
_entity.id
_entity.type
_entity.pdbx_description
1 polymer ?
#
loop_
_entity_poly.entity_id
_entity_poly.type
_entity_poly.pdbx_seq_one_letter_code
_entity_poly.pdbx_strand_id
1 'polypeptide(L)'
;MNIEDKEQPFKRAALKITEVKEEVQRFIVGQEEIVEGVLWSILAGGHTLLEGLPGLGKTMLVRTLSDVMDLSFSRIQFTPDLMPTDITGTMVMKQSRDDQHPFIFHQGPLFHHLVLADEINRSTPKTQSALLEAMAENTVTVVGETMIVDKPFFVLATQNPIDLEGTYPLPEAQVDRFMCKILVSYPTKSELKQIIQRTTGTDDIVLEKKLNKAELLNIQGLVKEIMVTDEMIDFAIDLIDATHSNSERTTDRIKQYVEFGSGPRGLQHVILMAKARALTQGRYHVSMGDLKKVAPLVLRHRMILNFEGEAMSVGTDELILEMIDYVQKGDSR
;
A
#
# COMPACT_ATOMS: atom_id res chain seq x y z
N MET A 1 -15.90 -30.15 13.77
CA MET A 1 -14.63 -29.58 13.27
C MET A 1 -13.89 -29.07 14.48
N ASN A 2 -12.74 -29.65 14.80
CA ASN A 2 -11.97 -29.24 15.98
C ASN A 2 -11.42 -27.82 15.76
N ILE A 3 -11.26 -27.05 16.82
CA ILE A 3 -10.63 -25.71 16.76
C ILE A 3 -9.22 -25.82 16.14
N GLU A 4 -8.51 -26.91 16.44
CA GLU A 4 -7.20 -27.23 15.88
C GLU A 4 -7.20 -27.36 14.34
N ASP A 5 -8.28 -27.88 13.73
CA ASP A 5 -8.38 -28.01 12.27
C ASP A 5 -8.53 -26.65 11.57
N LYS A 6 -9.13 -25.66 12.26
CA LYS A 6 -9.34 -24.30 11.74
C LYS A 6 -8.10 -23.42 11.88
N GLU A 7 -7.16 -23.72 12.78
CA GLU A 7 -5.95 -22.93 12.97
C GLU A 7 -4.83 -23.28 11.97
N GLN A 8 -4.81 -24.51 11.44
CA GLN A 8 -3.77 -24.98 10.53
C GLN A 8 -3.59 -24.09 9.28
N PRO A 9 -4.66 -23.63 8.60
CA PRO A 9 -4.52 -22.73 7.45
C PRO A 9 -3.81 -21.41 7.80
N PHE A 10 -4.11 -20.82 8.96
CA PHE A 10 -3.49 -19.55 9.39
C PHE A 10 -2.01 -19.73 9.70
N LYS A 11 -1.63 -20.81 10.40
CA LYS A 11 -0.22 -21.11 10.70
C LYS A 11 0.58 -21.38 9.42
N ARG A 12 0.01 -22.14 8.48
CA ARG A 12 0.64 -22.40 7.18
C ARG A 12 0.79 -21.12 6.36
N ALA A 13 -0.22 -20.27 6.34
CA ALA A 13 -0.16 -18.98 5.68
C ALA A 13 0.91 -18.08 6.30
N ALA A 14 0.98 -17.99 7.63
CA ALA A 14 2.01 -17.23 8.34
C ALA A 14 3.43 -17.69 7.97
N LEU A 15 3.69 -19.00 8.02
CA LEU A 15 4.98 -19.57 7.61
C LEU A 15 5.34 -19.20 6.17
N LYS A 16 4.37 -19.30 5.25
CA LYS A 16 4.58 -18.95 3.84
C LYS A 16 4.96 -17.47 3.66
N ILE A 17 4.33 -16.57 4.42
CA ILE A 17 4.67 -15.15 4.39
C ILE A 17 6.03 -14.87 5.04
N THR A 18 6.41 -15.61 6.08
CA THR A 18 7.76 -15.55 6.65
C THR A 18 8.80 -15.96 5.60
N GLU A 19 8.59 -17.05 4.86
CA GLU A 19 9.48 -17.47 3.77
C GLU A 19 9.61 -16.39 2.68
N VAL A 20 8.51 -15.75 2.29
CA VAL A 20 8.51 -14.62 1.34
C VAL A 20 9.33 -13.45 1.90
N LYS A 21 9.11 -13.06 3.16
CA LYS A 21 9.83 -11.96 3.80
C LYS A 21 11.33 -12.23 3.85
N GLU A 22 11.73 -13.41 4.30
CA GLU A 22 13.14 -13.81 4.39
C GLU A 22 13.81 -13.80 3.02
N GLU A 23 13.13 -14.32 1.99
CA GLU A 23 13.64 -14.32 0.62
C GLU A 23 13.82 -12.90 0.06
N VAL A 24 12.86 -12.00 0.32
CA VAL A 24 12.99 -10.58 -0.07
C VAL A 24 14.16 -9.91 0.65
N GLN A 25 14.37 -10.21 1.93
CA GLN A 25 15.46 -9.64 2.75
C GLN A 25 16.86 -10.16 2.36
N ARG A 26 16.96 -11.27 1.63
CA ARG A 26 18.23 -11.70 1.03
C ARG A 26 18.76 -10.68 0.03
N PHE A 27 17.86 -9.98 -0.67
CA PHE A 27 18.24 -8.94 -1.62
C PHE A 27 18.11 -7.54 -1.02
N ILE A 28 16.96 -7.22 -0.43
CA ILE A 28 16.66 -5.90 0.15
C ILE A 28 17.30 -5.74 1.53
N VAL A 29 18.04 -4.65 1.72
CA VAL A 29 18.79 -4.35 2.95
C VAL A 29 18.12 -3.22 3.72
N GLY A 30 17.94 -3.39 5.03
CA GLY A 30 17.61 -2.28 5.94
C GLY A 30 16.19 -1.73 5.85
N GLN A 31 15.30 -2.42 5.13
CA GLN A 31 13.93 -1.96 4.86
C GLN A 31 12.89 -2.91 5.46
N GLU A 32 13.18 -3.52 6.61
CA GLU A 32 12.29 -4.53 7.19
C GLU A 32 10.88 -4.01 7.45
N GLU A 33 10.73 -2.84 8.08
CA GLU A 33 9.41 -2.26 8.36
C GLU A 33 8.66 -1.88 7.07
N ILE A 34 9.38 -1.50 6.02
CA ILE A 34 8.81 -1.15 4.72
C ILE A 34 8.31 -2.42 4.02
N VAL A 35 9.12 -3.49 4.02
CA VAL A 35 8.75 -4.81 3.48
C VAL A 35 7.52 -5.33 4.21
N GLU A 36 7.49 -5.26 5.54
CA GLU A 36 6.33 -5.66 6.34
C GLU A 36 5.08 -4.86 6.00
N GLY A 37 5.17 -3.51 5.96
CA GLY A 37 4.04 -2.65 5.63
C GLY A 37 3.48 -2.91 4.24
N VAL A 38 4.36 -3.12 3.25
CA VAL A 38 3.95 -3.48 1.88
C VAL A 38 3.29 -4.86 1.84
N LEU A 39 3.86 -5.86 2.52
CA LEU A 39 3.26 -7.19 2.60
C LEU A 39 1.88 -7.14 3.26
N TRP A 40 1.72 -6.42 4.37
CA TRP A 40 0.42 -6.25 5.01
C TRP A 40 -0.60 -5.58 4.09
N SER A 41 -0.18 -4.58 3.30
CA SER A 41 -1.05 -3.93 2.32
C SER A 41 -1.49 -4.90 1.22
N ILE A 42 -0.56 -5.66 0.66
CA ILE A 42 -0.83 -6.69 -0.37
C ILE A 42 -1.79 -7.76 0.18
N LEU A 43 -1.55 -8.27 1.39
CA LEU A 43 -2.39 -9.28 2.03
C LEU A 43 -3.79 -8.75 2.38
N ALA A 44 -3.91 -7.46 2.70
CA ALA A 44 -5.18 -6.79 2.93
C ALA A 44 -5.91 -6.41 1.62
N GLY A 45 -5.29 -6.60 0.45
CA GLY A 45 -5.88 -6.25 -0.85
C GLY A 45 -5.82 -4.76 -1.18
N GLY A 46 -4.88 -4.02 -0.59
CA GLY A 46 -4.74 -2.58 -0.73
C GLY A 46 -3.62 -2.13 -1.67
N HIS A 47 -3.67 -0.86 -2.04
CA HIS A 47 -2.61 -0.15 -2.74
C HIS A 47 -1.74 0.63 -1.76
N THR A 48 -0.44 0.77 -2.04
CA THR A 48 0.52 1.44 -1.16
C THR A 48 1.10 2.69 -1.82
N LEU A 49 1.21 3.77 -1.06
CA LEU A 49 1.94 4.97 -1.43
C LEU A 49 3.32 4.98 -0.75
N LEU A 50 4.40 4.92 -1.53
CA LEU A 50 5.78 4.94 -1.05
C LEU A 50 6.37 6.35 -1.21
N GLU A 51 6.54 7.07 -0.11
CA GLU A 51 7.15 8.40 -0.14
C GLU A 51 8.60 8.33 0.32
N GLY A 52 9.50 8.98 -0.42
CA GLY A 52 10.90 9.13 0.00
C GLY A 52 11.77 9.61 -1.14
N LEU A 53 13.07 9.75 -0.88
CA LEU A 53 14.02 10.23 -1.88
C LEU A 53 14.16 9.26 -3.07
N PRO A 54 14.56 9.75 -4.25
CA PRO A 54 14.92 8.88 -5.37
C PRO A 54 16.13 8.02 -5.02
N GLY A 55 16.22 6.84 -5.62
CA GLY A 55 17.36 5.93 -5.43
C GLY A 55 17.34 5.09 -4.14
N LEU A 56 16.30 5.17 -3.30
CA LEU A 56 16.17 4.37 -2.07
C LEU A 56 15.70 2.92 -2.31
N GLY A 57 15.95 2.35 -3.50
CA GLY A 57 15.64 0.95 -3.78
C GLY A 57 14.15 0.61 -3.90
N LYS A 58 13.23 1.58 -3.97
CA LYS A 58 11.77 1.36 -4.12
C LYS A 58 11.44 0.45 -5.30
N THR A 59 11.98 0.76 -6.48
CA THR A 59 11.81 -0.08 -7.69
C THR A 59 12.32 -1.50 -7.48
N MET A 60 13.46 -1.66 -6.80
CA MET A 60 14.05 -2.97 -6.53
C MET A 60 13.22 -3.77 -5.53
N LEU A 61 12.70 -3.14 -4.47
CA LEU A 61 11.77 -3.75 -3.52
C LEU A 61 10.56 -4.34 -4.25
N VAL A 62 9.94 -3.54 -5.11
CA VAL A 62 8.74 -3.96 -5.83
C VAL A 62 9.02 -5.11 -6.80
N ARG A 63 10.11 -5.04 -7.57
CA ARG A 63 10.52 -6.15 -8.45
C ARG A 63 10.86 -7.42 -7.66
N THR A 64 11.56 -7.28 -6.54
CA THR A 64 11.91 -8.43 -5.69
C THR A 64 10.65 -9.11 -5.17
N LEU A 65 9.65 -8.34 -4.73
CA LEU A 65 8.36 -8.88 -4.30
C LEU A 65 7.62 -9.59 -5.44
N SER A 66 7.59 -9.02 -6.65
CA SER A 66 6.93 -9.69 -7.78
C SER A 66 7.59 -11.01 -8.14
N ASP A 67 8.92 -11.06 -8.10
CA ASP A 67 9.68 -12.27 -8.43
C ASP A 67 9.47 -13.37 -7.38
N VAL A 68 9.53 -13.02 -6.09
CA VAL A 68 9.34 -13.97 -4.98
C VAL A 68 7.89 -14.46 -4.89
N MET A 69 6.91 -13.65 -5.28
CA MET A 69 5.47 -13.98 -5.22
C MET A 69 4.90 -14.52 -6.54
N ASP A 70 5.74 -14.72 -7.56
CA ASP A 70 5.37 -15.18 -8.91
C ASP A 70 4.23 -14.34 -9.53
N LEU A 71 4.35 -13.02 -9.42
CA LEU A 71 3.39 -12.05 -9.94
C LEU A 71 3.95 -11.34 -11.17
N SER A 72 3.09 -11.10 -12.17
CA SER A 72 3.49 -10.25 -13.29
C SER A 72 3.72 -8.82 -12.83
N PHE A 73 4.82 -8.22 -13.29
CA PHE A 73 5.26 -6.90 -12.89
C PHE A 73 5.24 -5.92 -14.05
N SER A 74 4.77 -4.71 -13.80
CA SER A 74 4.93 -3.59 -14.72
C SER A 74 5.39 -2.33 -13.99
N ARG A 75 6.19 -1.53 -14.70
CA ARG A 75 6.65 -0.22 -14.23
C ARG A 75 6.12 0.85 -15.16
N ILE A 76 5.46 1.84 -14.57
CA ILE A 76 4.98 3.03 -15.23
C ILE A 76 5.74 4.21 -14.64
N GLN A 77 6.53 4.90 -15.47
CA GLN A 77 7.13 6.15 -15.11
C GLN A 77 6.15 7.27 -15.46
N PHE A 78 5.68 8.00 -14.46
CA PHE A 78 4.77 9.12 -14.70
C PHE A 78 5.59 10.32 -15.18
N THR A 79 5.21 10.84 -16.35
CA THR A 79 5.81 12.00 -17.00
C THR A 79 4.72 12.98 -17.44
N PRO A 80 5.04 14.25 -17.70
CA PRO A 80 4.04 15.25 -18.11
C PRO A 80 3.31 14.91 -19.42
N ASP A 81 3.96 14.15 -20.29
CA ASP A 81 3.47 13.71 -21.60
C ASP A 81 2.76 12.35 -21.57
N LEU A 82 2.76 11.64 -20.43
CA LEU A 82 2.10 10.34 -20.31
C LEU A 82 0.59 10.47 -20.49
N MET A 83 0.04 9.74 -21.47
CA MET A 83 -1.40 9.73 -21.76
C MET A 83 -2.11 8.61 -21.00
N PRO A 84 -3.41 8.76 -20.68
CA PRO A 84 -4.20 7.68 -20.07
C PRO A 84 -4.14 6.37 -20.87
N THR A 85 -4.13 6.45 -22.20
CA THR A 85 -4.05 5.29 -23.10
C THR A 85 -2.73 4.53 -23.00
N ASP A 86 -1.65 5.18 -22.58
CA ASP A 86 -0.35 4.52 -22.40
C ASP A 86 -0.36 3.60 -21.17
N ILE A 87 -1.26 3.86 -20.21
CA ILE A 87 -1.42 3.05 -19.01
C ILE A 87 -2.59 2.06 -19.12
N THR A 88 -3.70 2.46 -19.74
CA THR A 88 -4.89 1.64 -19.91
C THR A 88 -4.79 0.68 -21.10
N GLY A 89 -3.99 1.01 -22.11
CA GLY A 89 -3.91 0.25 -23.35
C GLY A 89 -4.63 0.94 -24.52
N THR A 90 -4.45 0.40 -25.71
CA THR A 90 -4.93 1.00 -26.96
C THR A 90 -5.57 -0.04 -27.88
N MET A 91 -6.49 0.42 -28.73
CA MET A 91 -7.07 -0.38 -29.81
C MET A 91 -6.22 -0.18 -31.06
N VAL A 92 -5.57 -1.25 -31.53
CA VAL A 92 -4.70 -1.22 -32.70
C VAL A 92 -5.44 -1.87 -33.88
N MET A 93 -5.41 -1.21 -35.03
CA MET A 93 -6.03 -1.74 -36.24
C MET A 93 -5.22 -2.93 -36.78
N LYS A 94 -5.88 -4.06 -37.02
CA LYS A 94 -5.26 -5.24 -37.63
C LYS A 94 -5.06 -4.99 -39.12
N GLN A 95 -3.88 -5.27 -39.65
CA GLN A 95 -3.55 -5.06 -41.08
C GLN A 95 -4.16 -6.12 -42.02
N SER A 96 -4.84 -7.14 -41.49
CA SER A 96 -5.43 -8.22 -42.29
C SER A 96 -6.75 -7.79 -42.93
N ARG A 97 -6.92 -8.05 -44.24
CA ARG A 97 -8.12 -7.66 -45.01
C ARG A 97 -9.35 -8.54 -44.78
N ASP A 98 -9.22 -9.63 -44.01
CA ASP A 98 -10.21 -10.72 -43.93
C ASP A 98 -10.87 -10.90 -42.54
N ASP A 99 -10.63 -10.00 -41.58
CA ASP A 99 -11.15 -10.16 -40.23
C ASP A 99 -12.40 -9.29 -39.96
N GLN A 100 -13.44 -9.93 -39.39
CA GLN A 100 -14.69 -9.27 -38.97
C GLN A 100 -14.50 -8.27 -37.81
N HIS A 101 -13.35 -8.32 -37.11
CA HIS A 101 -12.97 -7.40 -36.06
C HIS A 101 -11.68 -6.66 -36.45
N PRO A 102 -11.78 -5.43 -36.98
CA PRO A 102 -10.62 -4.70 -37.50
C PRO A 102 -9.70 -4.14 -36.41
N PHE A 103 -10.07 -4.23 -35.13
CA PHE A 103 -9.29 -3.71 -34.00
C PHE A 103 -8.96 -4.81 -32.99
N ILE A 104 -7.72 -4.85 -32.52
CA ILE A 104 -7.25 -5.71 -31.44
C ILE A 104 -6.87 -4.83 -30.25
N PHE A 105 -7.33 -5.19 -29.06
CA PHE A 105 -6.92 -4.52 -27.83
C PHE A 105 -5.50 -4.93 -27.44
N HIS A 106 -4.61 -3.94 -27.36
CA HIS A 106 -3.29 -4.11 -26.80
C HIS A 106 -3.31 -3.65 -25.34
N GLN A 107 -3.17 -4.60 -24.43
CA GLN A 107 -3.21 -4.35 -22.98
C GLN A 107 -2.12 -3.37 -22.56
N GLY A 108 -2.52 -2.40 -21.73
CA GLY A 108 -1.59 -1.49 -21.08
C GLY A 108 -0.90 -2.12 -19.86
N PRO A 109 0.04 -1.40 -19.25
CA PRO A 109 0.76 -1.84 -18.06
C PRO A 109 -0.15 -2.13 -16.85
N LEU A 110 -1.37 -1.55 -16.79
CA LEU A 110 -2.34 -1.80 -15.72
C LEU A 110 -2.88 -3.25 -15.67
N PHE A 111 -2.66 -4.07 -16.70
CA PHE A 111 -3.08 -5.49 -16.72
C PHE A 111 -2.08 -6.43 -16.04
N HIS A 112 -1.09 -5.90 -15.32
CA HIS A 112 -0.16 -6.69 -14.52
C HIS A 112 -0.61 -6.77 -13.07
N HIS A 113 -0.26 -7.87 -12.39
CA HIS A 113 -0.66 -8.08 -10.99
C HIS A 113 -0.05 -7.04 -10.06
N LEU A 114 1.20 -6.65 -10.31
CA LEU A 114 1.92 -5.65 -9.53
C LEU A 114 2.38 -4.52 -10.45
N VAL A 115 1.80 -3.33 -10.26
CA VAL A 115 2.16 -2.11 -10.97
C VAL A 115 2.93 -1.14 -10.05
N LEU A 116 4.15 -0.80 -10.43
CA LEU A 116 4.90 0.31 -9.86
C LEU A 116 4.57 1.59 -10.63
N ALA A 117 3.93 2.56 -9.98
CA ALA A 117 3.65 3.88 -10.53
C ALA A 117 4.65 4.89 -9.97
N ASP A 118 5.78 5.07 -10.67
CA ASP A 118 6.84 5.97 -10.23
C ASP A 118 6.49 7.43 -10.49
N GLU A 119 6.67 8.28 -9.47
CA GLU A 119 6.50 9.74 -9.54
C GLU A 119 5.10 10.16 -10.01
N ILE A 120 4.06 9.56 -9.41
CA ILE A 120 2.65 9.75 -9.79
C ILE A 120 2.23 11.23 -9.90
N ASN A 121 2.88 12.11 -9.13
CA ASN A 121 2.67 13.55 -9.13
C ASN A 121 3.25 14.28 -10.37
N ARG A 122 3.96 13.62 -11.29
CA ARG A 122 4.53 14.27 -12.50
C ARG A 122 3.63 14.23 -13.73
N SER A 123 2.55 13.45 -13.71
CA SER A 123 1.59 13.40 -14.82
C SER A 123 0.38 14.28 -14.59
N THR A 124 -0.36 14.58 -15.66
CA THR A 124 -1.60 15.35 -15.58
C THR A 124 -2.68 14.66 -14.71
N PRO A 125 -3.62 15.42 -14.11
CA PRO A 125 -4.72 14.86 -13.33
C PRO A 125 -5.56 13.82 -14.07
N LYS A 126 -5.64 13.92 -15.41
CA LYS A 126 -6.38 12.96 -16.24
C LYS A 126 -5.72 11.59 -16.26
N THR A 127 -4.39 11.54 -16.37
CA THR A 127 -3.62 10.29 -16.33
C THR A 127 -3.61 9.68 -14.94
N GLN A 128 -3.48 10.50 -13.89
CA GLN A 128 -3.65 10.06 -12.51
C GLN A 128 -5.04 9.43 -12.28
N SER A 129 -6.09 10.06 -12.78
CA SER A 129 -7.46 9.56 -12.63
C SER A 129 -7.68 8.18 -13.25
N ALA A 130 -7.06 7.90 -14.40
CA ALA A 130 -7.15 6.58 -15.04
C ALA A 130 -6.49 5.46 -14.22
N LEU A 131 -5.36 5.73 -13.55
CA LEU A 131 -4.78 4.78 -12.59
C LEU A 131 -5.71 4.57 -11.38
N LEU A 132 -6.25 5.66 -10.84
CA LEU A 132 -7.11 5.61 -9.64
C LEU A 132 -8.47 4.94 -9.90
N GLU A 133 -9.00 5.04 -11.12
CA GLU A 133 -10.17 4.29 -11.59
C GLU A 133 -9.88 2.78 -11.54
N ALA A 134 -8.74 2.35 -12.10
CA ALA A 134 -8.33 0.95 -12.07
C ALA A 134 -8.16 0.43 -10.63
N MET A 135 -7.61 1.26 -9.73
CA MET A 135 -7.47 0.93 -8.31
C MET A 135 -8.83 0.76 -7.61
N ALA A 136 -9.80 1.64 -7.87
CA ALA A 136 -11.09 1.59 -7.20
C ALA A 136 -11.99 0.47 -7.74
N GLU A 137 -12.08 0.34 -9.07
CA GLU A 137 -13.08 -0.49 -9.73
C GLU A 137 -12.51 -1.85 -10.20
N ASN A 138 -11.18 -2.03 -10.20
CA ASN A 138 -10.51 -3.19 -10.82
C ASN A 138 -10.89 -3.39 -12.30
N THR A 139 -11.28 -2.30 -12.97
CA THR A 139 -11.65 -2.26 -14.38
C THR A 139 -11.01 -1.07 -15.05
N VAL A 140 -10.82 -1.18 -16.36
CA VAL A 140 -10.25 -0.14 -17.21
C VAL A 140 -11.16 0.06 -18.40
N THR A 141 -11.59 1.29 -18.67
CA THR A 141 -12.44 1.61 -19.81
C THR A 141 -11.60 2.14 -20.99
N VAL A 142 -11.68 1.48 -22.14
CA VAL A 142 -10.96 1.88 -23.36
C VAL A 142 -11.96 1.97 -24.52
N VAL A 143 -12.12 3.17 -25.09
CA VAL A 143 -13.02 3.43 -26.25
C VAL A 143 -14.46 2.93 -26.01
N GLY A 144 -14.95 3.04 -24.78
CA GLY A 144 -16.30 2.62 -24.41
C GLY A 144 -16.46 1.14 -24.05
N GLU A 145 -15.40 0.32 -24.17
CA GLU A 145 -15.38 -1.06 -23.70
C GLU A 145 -14.71 -1.15 -22.32
N THR A 146 -15.37 -1.82 -21.38
CA THR A 146 -14.84 -2.04 -20.02
C THR A 146 -14.11 -3.37 -19.94
N MET A 147 -12.84 -3.32 -19.60
CA MET A 147 -11.96 -4.48 -19.44
C MET A 147 -11.70 -4.74 -17.96
N ILE A 148 -11.71 -6.00 -17.55
CA ILE A 148 -11.45 -6.40 -16.15
C ILE A 148 -9.95 -6.64 -15.97
N VAL A 149 -9.38 -6.07 -14.90
CA VAL A 149 -7.99 -6.30 -14.53
C VAL A 149 -7.85 -7.66 -13.85
N ASP A 150 -6.79 -8.39 -14.17
CA ASP A 150 -6.53 -9.71 -13.60
C ASP A 150 -6.21 -9.61 -12.10
N LYS A 151 -6.76 -10.53 -11.30
CA LYS A 151 -6.62 -10.51 -9.83
C LYS A 151 -5.56 -11.49 -9.38
N PRO A 152 -4.67 -11.16 -8.45
CA PRO A 152 -4.71 -9.95 -7.63
C PRO A 152 -4.04 -8.76 -8.33
N PHE A 153 -4.55 -7.55 -8.06
CA PHE A 153 -4.08 -6.31 -8.66
C PHE A 153 -3.64 -5.32 -7.57
N PHE A 154 -2.39 -4.89 -7.63
CA PHE A 154 -1.81 -3.95 -6.67
C PHE A 154 -1.06 -2.84 -7.38
N VAL A 155 -1.13 -1.67 -6.76
CA VAL A 155 -0.44 -0.47 -7.22
C VAL A 155 0.44 -0.01 -6.07
N LEU A 156 1.73 0.09 -6.34
CA LEU A 156 2.70 0.73 -5.49
C LEU A 156 3.09 2.03 -6.17
N ALA A 157 2.54 3.14 -5.69
CA ALA A 157 2.83 4.46 -6.24
C ALA A 157 3.99 5.09 -5.47
N THR A 158 4.88 5.80 -6.14
CA THR A 158 5.96 6.55 -5.47
C THR A 158 5.76 8.05 -5.60
N GLN A 159 6.10 8.77 -4.53
CA GLN A 159 6.16 10.22 -4.50
C GLN A 159 7.54 10.66 -4.03
N ASN A 160 8.06 11.71 -4.67
CA ASN A 160 9.31 12.36 -4.28
C ASN A 160 8.98 13.71 -3.62
N PRO A 161 9.34 13.92 -2.34
CA PRO A 161 8.95 15.12 -1.61
C PRO A 161 9.73 16.38 -1.99
N ILE A 162 10.89 16.27 -2.66
CA ILE A 162 11.79 17.41 -2.93
C ILE A 162 11.48 18.09 -4.27
N ASP A 163 11.06 17.32 -5.27
CA ASP A 163 10.90 17.81 -6.63
C ASP A 163 9.45 18.26 -6.86
N LEU A 164 9.17 19.52 -6.54
CA LEU A 164 7.83 20.12 -6.64
C LEU A 164 7.60 20.83 -7.98
N GLU A 165 8.65 21.11 -8.76
CA GLU A 165 8.54 21.88 -10.00
C GLU A 165 7.94 21.02 -11.12
N GLY A 166 6.89 21.54 -11.78
CA GLY A 166 6.18 20.80 -12.82
C GLY A 166 5.40 19.58 -12.31
N THR A 167 5.04 19.56 -11.01
CA THR A 167 4.23 18.50 -10.43
C THR A 167 2.78 18.90 -10.21
N TYR A 168 1.90 17.91 -10.29
CA TYR A 168 0.49 17.95 -9.99
C TYR A 168 0.25 17.12 -8.72
N PRO A 169 0.12 17.76 -7.54
CA PRO A 169 -0.13 17.02 -6.31
C PRO A 169 -1.44 16.22 -6.44
N LEU A 170 -1.43 15.00 -5.91
CA LEU A 170 -2.67 14.24 -5.78
C LEU A 170 -3.55 14.95 -4.75
N PRO A 171 -4.78 15.33 -5.09
CA PRO A 171 -5.67 15.88 -4.08
C PRO A 171 -6.00 14.83 -3.02
N GLU A 172 -6.39 15.27 -1.83
CA GLU A 172 -6.51 14.38 -0.66
C GLU A 172 -7.52 13.25 -0.85
N ALA A 173 -8.60 13.51 -1.60
CA ALA A 173 -9.58 12.50 -1.97
C ALA A 173 -8.98 11.36 -2.83
N GLN A 174 -7.91 11.62 -3.58
CA GLN A 174 -7.18 10.65 -4.38
C GLN A 174 -6.19 9.87 -3.52
N VAL A 175 -5.48 10.57 -2.62
CA VAL A 175 -4.56 9.95 -1.67
C VAL A 175 -5.28 9.00 -0.71
N ASP A 176 -6.51 9.31 -0.31
CA ASP A 176 -7.37 8.44 0.52
C ASP A 176 -7.71 7.08 -0.13
N ARG A 177 -7.55 6.93 -1.45
CA ARG A 177 -7.72 5.64 -2.14
C ARG A 177 -6.59 4.65 -1.85
N PHE A 178 -5.42 5.13 -1.42
CA PHE A 178 -4.34 4.25 -0.99
C PHE A 178 -4.61 3.73 0.41
N MET A 179 -4.38 2.43 0.63
CA MET A 179 -4.58 1.81 1.93
C MET A 179 -3.66 2.43 2.97
N CYS A 180 -2.37 2.55 2.64
CA CYS A 180 -1.35 3.09 3.52
C CYS A 180 -0.36 3.96 2.74
N LYS A 181 0.27 4.88 3.47
CA LYS A 181 1.44 5.63 3.04
C LYS A 181 2.65 5.19 3.88
N ILE A 182 3.70 4.72 3.24
CA ILE A 182 4.93 4.26 3.89
C ILE A 182 6.06 5.24 3.57
N LEU A 183 6.67 5.79 4.61
CA LEU A 183 7.84 6.65 4.51
C LEU A 183 9.10 5.79 4.39
N VAL A 184 9.86 6.01 3.32
CA VAL A 184 11.12 5.32 3.05
C VAL A 184 12.26 6.17 3.61
N SER A 185 12.83 5.73 4.73
CA SER A 185 13.96 6.38 5.38
C SER A 185 15.26 6.16 4.61
N TYR A 186 16.23 7.06 4.82
CA TYR A 186 17.56 6.91 4.25
C TYR A 186 18.31 5.78 4.99
N PRO A 187 18.94 4.84 4.27
CA PRO A 187 19.66 3.73 4.90
C PRO A 187 20.79 4.21 5.81
N THR A 188 20.99 3.49 6.91
CA THR A 188 22.13 3.65 7.81
C THR A 188 23.45 3.34 7.10
N LYS A 189 24.57 3.79 7.68
CA LYS A 189 25.90 3.49 7.16
C LYS A 189 26.17 1.99 7.00
N SER A 190 25.70 1.17 7.93
CA SER A 190 25.81 -0.30 7.86
C SER A 190 25.00 -0.88 6.71
N GLU A 191 23.80 -0.37 6.49
CA GLU A 191 22.93 -0.81 5.40
C GLU A 191 23.49 -0.38 4.05
N LEU A 192 23.97 0.85 3.91
CA LEU A 192 24.66 1.32 2.70
C LEU A 192 25.87 0.43 2.35
N LYS A 193 26.66 0.04 3.36
CA LYS A 193 27.79 -0.87 3.14
C LYS A 193 27.32 -2.22 2.58
N GLN A 194 26.26 -2.80 3.13
CA GLN A 194 25.69 -4.05 2.64
C GLN A 194 25.07 -3.89 1.24
N ILE A 195 24.39 -2.77 0.96
CA ILE A 195 23.82 -2.47 -0.37
C ILE A 195 24.94 -2.46 -1.40
N ILE A 196 26.05 -1.77 -1.14
CA ILE A 196 27.20 -1.74 -2.06
C ILE A 196 27.76 -3.16 -2.23
N GLN A 197 28.00 -3.89 -1.14
CA GLN A 197 28.53 -5.26 -1.22
C GLN A 197 27.66 -6.20 -2.05
N ARG A 198 26.32 -6.09 -1.96
CA ARG A 198 25.38 -6.93 -2.71
C ARG A 198 25.20 -6.49 -4.16
N THR A 199 25.27 -5.20 -4.45
CA THR A 199 25.01 -4.67 -5.81
C THR A 199 26.26 -4.54 -6.67
N THR A 200 27.44 -4.41 -6.07
CA THR A 200 28.73 -4.32 -6.79
C THR A 200 29.64 -5.52 -6.57
N GLY A 201 29.17 -6.52 -5.80
CA GLY A 201 29.84 -7.80 -5.63
C GLY A 201 29.76 -8.68 -6.88
N THR A 202 30.46 -9.80 -6.85
CA THR A 202 30.44 -10.82 -7.91
C THR A 202 29.35 -11.87 -7.71
N ASP A 203 28.66 -11.85 -6.57
CA ASP A 203 27.67 -12.86 -6.21
C ASP A 203 26.29 -12.46 -6.76
N ASP A 204 25.78 -13.23 -7.72
CA ASP A 204 24.41 -13.08 -8.21
C ASP A 204 23.43 -13.71 -7.21
N ILE A 205 22.60 -12.89 -6.58
CA ILE A 205 21.54 -13.35 -5.69
C ILE A 205 20.38 -13.88 -6.55
N VAL A 206 20.29 -15.19 -6.69
CA VAL A 206 19.14 -15.85 -7.32
C VAL A 206 18.00 -15.96 -6.31
N LEU A 207 16.89 -15.30 -6.61
CA LEU A 207 15.67 -15.32 -5.82
C LEU A 207 14.81 -16.53 -6.18
N GLU A 208 14.23 -17.17 -5.18
CA GLU A 208 13.30 -18.27 -5.33
C GLU A 208 11.84 -17.80 -5.22
N LYS A 209 10.98 -18.40 -6.04
CA LYS A 209 9.54 -18.20 -5.93
C LYS A 209 9.02 -18.90 -4.67
N LYS A 210 8.60 -18.11 -3.69
CA LYS A 210 8.08 -18.61 -2.41
C LYS A 210 6.57 -18.61 -2.34
N LEU A 211 5.87 -17.84 -3.16
CA LEU A 211 4.41 -17.81 -3.20
C LEU A 211 3.96 -17.71 -4.65
N ASN A 212 2.75 -18.18 -4.97
CA ASN A 212 2.12 -17.93 -6.27
C ASN A 212 0.78 -17.20 -6.14
N LYS A 213 0.26 -16.77 -7.29
CA LYS A 213 -1.03 -16.09 -7.44
C LYS A 213 -2.20 -16.75 -6.70
N ALA A 214 -2.38 -18.06 -6.86
CA ALA A 214 -3.52 -18.78 -6.28
C ALA A 214 -3.39 -18.90 -4.75
N GLU A 215 -2.17 -19.15 -4.27
CA GLU A 215 -1.87 -19.15 -2.84
C GLU A 215 -2.09 -17.76 -2.22
N LEU A 216 -1.65 -16.69 -2.89
CA LEU A 216 -1.87 -15.32 -2.42
C LEU A 216 -3.36 -15.00 -2.27
N LEU A 217 -4.18 -15.31 -3.28
CA LEU A 217 -5.64 -15.09 -3.21
C LEU A 217 -6.28 -15.87 -2.06
N ASN A 218 -5.82 -17.10 -1.80
CA ASN A 218 -6.28 -17.89 -0.67
C ASN A 218 -5.92 -17.21 0.67
N ILE A 219 -4.67 -16.74 0.82
CA ILE A 219 -4.23 -16.03 2.03
C ILE A 219 -5.04 -14.74 2.22
N GLN A 220 -5.33 -13.98 1.15
CA GLN A 220 -6.20 -12.81 1.24
C GLN A 220 -7.63 -13.16 1.70
N GLY A 221 -8.13 -14.35 1.34
CA GLY A 221 -9.37 -14.90 1.89
C GLY A 221 -9.27 -15.10 3.40
N LEU A 222 -8.21 -15.76 3.86
CA LEU A 222 -7.95 -15.99 5.30
C LEU A 222 -7.81 -14.69 6.09
N VAL A 223 -7.20 -13.64 5.53
CA VAL A 223 -7.13 -12.31 6.19
C VAL A 223 -8.52 -11.81 6.55
N LYS A 224 -9.52 -11.99 5.68
CA LYS A 224 -10.89 -11.52 5.93
C LYS A 224 -11.56 -12.28 7.07
N GLU A 225 -11.22 -13.56 7.24
CA GLU A 225 -11.76 -14.45 8.27
C GLU A 225 -11.19 -14.18 9.69
N ILE A 226 -10.12 -13.39 9.81
CA ILE A 226 -9.56 -13.05 11.13
C ILE A 226 -10.59 -12.34 11.98
N MET A 227 -10.71 -12.80 13.23
CA MET A 227 -11.66 -12.29 14.20
C MET A 227 -11.24 -10.92 14.73
N VAL A 228 -12.21 -10.05 14.93
CA VAL A 228 -12.04 -8.76 15.59
C VAL A 228 -13.11 -8.72 16.67
N THR A 229 -12.72 -8.50 17.91
CA THR A 229 -13.68 -8.35 19.02
C THR A 229 -14.33 -6.97 18.95
N ASP A 230 -15.51 -6.84 19.56
CA ASP A 230 -16.21 -5.55 19.65
C ASP A 230 -15.32 -4.48 20.31
N GLU A 231 -14.56 -4.84 21.35
CA GLU A 231 -13.57 -3.96 21.99
C GLU A 231 -12.52 -3.41 21.01
N MET A 232 -12.02 -4.23 20.09
CA MET A 232 -11.04 -3.77 19.08
C MET A 232 -11.70 -2.89 18.01
N ILE A 233 -12.97 -3.12 17.70
CA ILE A 233 -13.75 -2.28 16.78
C ILE A 233 -14.01 -0.93 17.43
N ASP A 234 -14.48 -0.92 18.68
CA ASP A 234 -14.77 0.29 19.46
C ASP A 234 -13.51 1.14 19.61
N PHE A 235 -12.38 0.54 19.99
CA PHE A 235 -11.09 1.25 20.05
C PHE A 235 -10.71 1.86 18.69
N ALA A 236 -10.90 1.12 17.59
CA ALA A 236 -10.59 1.65 16.27
C ALA A 236 -11.53 2.79 15.87
N ILE A 237 -12.80 2.74 16.26
CA ILE A 237 -13.77 3.83 16.07
C ILE A 237 -13.33 5.05 16.88
N ASP A 238 -13.00 4.87 18.15
CA ASP A 238 -12.55 5.94 19.05
C ASP A 238 -11.27 6.59 18.55
N LEU A 239 -10.33 5.79 18.02
CA LEU A 239 -9.12 6.31 17.38
C LEU A 239 -9.44 7.19 16.16
N ILE A 240 -10.41 6.79 15.33
CA ILE A 240 -10.81 7.56 14.15
C ILE A 240 -11.57 8.82 14.56
N ASP A 241 -12.47 8.75 15.54
CA ASP A 241 -13.17 9.91 16.06
C ASP A 241 -12.19 10.93 16.64
N ALA A 242 -11.19 10.46 17.40
CA ALA A 242 -10.11 11.27 17.96
C ALA A 242 -9.25 12.00 16.92
N THR A 243 -9.28 11.59 15.64
CA THR A 243 -8.55 12.33 14.58
C THR A 243 -9.21 13.66 14.22
N HIS A 244 -10.48 13.88 14.60
CA HIS A 244 -11.23 15.07 14.22
C HIS A 244 -11.04 16.18 15.26
N SER A 245 -10.75 17.40 14.79
CA SER A 245 -10.54 18.58 15.65
C SER A 245 -11.78 19.03 16.42
N ASN A 246 -12.98 18.62 16.00
CA ASN A 246 -14.24 18.88 16.69
C ASN A 246 -14.68 17.74 17.63
N SER A 247 -13.95 16.63 17.72
CA SER A 247 -14.29 15.54 18.64
C SER A 247 -14.06 15.98 20.10
N GLU A 248 -14.93 15.50 20.99
CA GLU A 248 -14.74 15.66 22.43
C GLU A 248 -13.61 14.75 22.96
N ARG A 249 -13.27 13.68 22.22
CA ARG A 249 -12.28 12.65 22.57
C ARG A 249 -10.95 12.85 21.83
N THR A 250 -10.45 14.08 21.77
CA THR A 250 -9.18 14.37 21.10
C THR A 250 -8.25 15.26 21.94
N THR A 251 -6.96 15.29 21.59
CA THR A 251 -5.95 16.10 22.28
C THR A 251 -5.99 17.56 21.82
N ASP A 252 -5.52 18.48 22.65
CA ASP A 252 -5.52 19.91 22.32
C ASP A 252 -4.69 20.21 21.06
N ARG A 253 -3.62 19.45 20.82
CA ARG A 253 -2.81 19.56 19.60
C ARG A 253 -3.59 19.20 18.35
N ILE A 254 -4.47 18.20 18.39
CA ILE A 254 -5.33 17.85 17.25
C ILE A 254 -6.32 18.98 16.98
N LYS A 255 -6.97 19.52 18.02
CA LYS A 255 -7.88 20.65 17.89
C LYS A 255 -7.20 21.87 17.27
N GLN A 256 -5.94 22.08 17.60
CA GLN A 256 -5.15 23.21 17.12
C GLN A 256 -4.61 23.01 15.70
N TYR A 257 -4.13 21.82 15.34
CA TYR A 257 -3.34 21.62 14.12
C TYR A 257 -4.03 20.82 13.00
N VAL A 258 -5.11 20.09 13.29
CA VAL A 258 -5.79 19.24 12.29
C VAL A 258 -7.02 19.94 11.75
N GLU A 259 -7.10 20.09 10.43
CA GLU A 259 -8.28 20.63 9.73
C GLU A 259 -9.32 19.54 9.49
N PHE A 260 -8.89 18.38 8.98
CA PHE A 260 -9.75 17.24 8.71
C PHE A 260 -9.14 15.93 9.20
N GLY A 261 -9.95 15.16 9.93
CA GLY A 261 -9.60 13.83 10.41
C GLY A 261 -9.85 12.74 9.37
N SER A 262 -9.56 11.50 9.77
CA SER A 262 -9.72 10.32 8.94
C SER A 262 -11.19 9.88 8.85
N GLY A 263 -11.66 9.54 7.65
CA GLY A 263 -13.02 9.03 7.43
C GLY A 263 -13.19 7.50 7.60
N PRO A 264 -14.37 6.97 7.23
CA PRO A 264 -14.69 5.53 7.32
C PRO A 264 -13.74 4.61 6.55
N ARG A 265 -13.15 5.09 5.44
CA ARG A 265 -12.12 4.34 4.69
C ARG A 265 -10.88 4.09 5.54
N GLY A 266 -10.47 5.06 6.34
CA GLY A 266 -9.37 4.88 7.29
C GLY A 266 -9.66 3.79 8.32
N LEU A 267 -10.87 3.77 8.91
CA LEU A 267 -11.30 2.71 9.81
C LEU A 267 -11.20 1.32 9.16
N GLN A 268 -11.76 1.18 7.96
CA GLN A 268 -11.73 -0.09 7.21
C GLN A 268 -10.30 -0.55 6.93
N HIS A 269 -9.42 0.35 6.51
CA HIS A 269 -8.02 0.04 6.23
C HIS A 269 -7.21 -0.29 7.49
N VAL A 270 -7.47 0.39 8.62
CA VAL A 270 -6.84 0.05 9.91
C VAL A 270 -7.21 -1.39 10.29
N ILE A 271 -8.50 -1.75 10.23
CA ILE A 271 -8.95 -3.11 10.57
C ILE A 271 -8.37 -4.16 9.61
N LEU A 272 -8.46 -3.93 8.29
CA LEU A 272 -7.97 -4.90 7.30
C LEU A 272 -6.46 -5.11 7.39
N MET A 273 -5.68 -4.03 7.58
CA MET A 273 -4.23 -4.12 7.72
C MET A 273 -3.84 -4.76 9.06
N ALA A 274 -4.59 -4.49 10.14
CA ALA A 274 -4.40 -5.15 11.43
C ALA A 274 -4.67 -6.66 11.36
N LYS A 275 -5.71 -7.08 10.62
CA LYS A 275 -5.96 -8.48 10.30
C LYS A 275 -4.79 -9.10 9.54
N ALA A 276 -4.30 -8.43 8.49
CA ALA A 276 -3.14 -8.92 7.74
C ALA A 276 -1.92 -9.11 8.63
N ARG A 277 -1.63 -8.16 9.52
CA ARG A 277 -0.55 -8.27 10.51
C ARG A 277 -0.75 -9.45 11.47
N ALA A 278 -1.95 -9.61 12.03
CA ALA A 278 -2.27 -10.75 12.89
C ALA A 278 -2.04 -12.09 12.18
N LEU A 279 -2.42 -12.20 10.89
CA LEU A 279 -2.16 -13.38 10.07
C LEU A 279 -0.67 -13.67 9.96
N THR A 280 0.16 -12.66 9.66
CA THR A 280 1.61 -12.85 9.51
C THR A 280 2.30 -13.33 10.79
N GLN A 281 1.65 -13.14 11.95
CA GLN A 281 2.11 -13.64 13.24
C GLN A 281 1.49 -15.00 13.62
N GLY A 282 0.74 -15.63 12.71
CA GLY A 282 0.06 -16.91 12.95
C GLY A 282 -1.13 -16.82 13.90
N ARG A 283 -1.64 -15.61 14.17
CA ARG A 283 -2.81 -15.37 15.03
C ARG A 283 -4.10 -15.33 14.22
N TYR A 284 -5.20 -15.74 14.85
CA TYR A 284 -6.55 -15.77 14.27
C TYR A 284 -7.46 -14.64 14.77
N HIS A 285 -6.94 -13.75 15.62
CA HIS A 285 -7.66 -12.59 16.13
C HIS A 285 -6.75 -11.36 16.12
N VAL A 286 -7.34 -10.19 15.91
CA VAL A 286 -6.67 -8.89 16.02
C VAL A 286 -6.39 -8.58 17.49
N SER A 287 -5.20 -8.03 17.74
CA SER A 287 -4.81 -7.51 19.06
C SER A 287 -4.68 -6.00 19.01
N MET A 288 -4.72 -5.36 20.18
CA MET A 288 -4.46 -3.92 20.31
C MET A 288 -3.11 -3.53 19.68
N GLY A 289 -2.09 -4.37 19.86
CA GLY A 289 -0.77 -4.14 19.27
C GLY A 289 -0.78 -4.12 17.73
N ASP A 290 -1.76 -4.74 17.08
CA ASP A 290 -1.93 -4.67 15.61
C ASP A 290 -2.44 -3.31 15.19
N LEU A 291 -3.54 -2.85 15.80
CA LEU A 291 -4.14 -1.55 15.52
C LEU A 291 -3.11 -0.43 15.69
N LYS A 292 -2.37 -0.46 16.80
CA LYS A 292 -1.32 0.53 17.09
C LYS A 292 -0.20 0.55 16.05
N LYS A 293 0.25 -0.61 15.56
CA LYS A 293 1.37 -0.68 14.61
C LYS A 293 0.94 -0.23 13.21
N VAL A 294 -0.30 -0.50 12.80
CA VAL A 294 -0.78 -0.14 11.46
C VAL A 294 -1.35 1.28 11.38
N ALA A 295 -1.83 1.84 12.49
CA ALA A 295 -2.47 3.16 12.52
C ALA A 295 -1.61 4.28 11.90
N PRO A 296 -0.31 4.46 12.23
CA PRO A 296 0.52 5.47 11.57
C PRO A 296 0.60 5.28 10.04
N LEU A 297 0.70 4.04 9.57
CA LEU A 297 0.79 3.74 8.14
C LEU A 297 -0.50 4.10 7.39
N VAL A 298 -1.65 3.90 8.03
CA VAL A 298 -2.97 4.09 7.43
C VAL A 298 -3.47 5.53 7.60
N LEU A 299 -3.19 6.19 8.73
CA LEU A 299 -3.82 7.47 9.07
C LEU A 299 -3.00 8.69 8.65
N ARG A 300 -1.67 8.57 8.46
CA ARG A 300 -0.81 9.73 8.22
C ARG A 300 -1.17 10.57 7.00
N HIS A 301 -1.73 9.94 5.96
CA HIS A 301 -2.15 10.63 4.74
C HIS A 301 -3.65 10.94 4.72
N ARG A 302 -4.34 10.70 5.83
CA ARG A 302 -5.77 10.96 6.02
C ARG A 302 -6.04 12.06 7.04
N MET A 303 -5.01 12.52 7.74
CA MET A 303 -5.07 13.65 8.64
C MET A 303 -4.49 14.86 7.92
N ILE A 304 -5.36 15.81 7.58
CA ILE A 304 -5.01 17.03 6.87
C ILE A 304 -4.74 18.10 7.93
N LEU A 305 -3.52 18.63 7.93
CA LEU A 305 -3.14 19.71 8.83
C LEU A 305 -3.70 21.03 8.32
N ASN A 306 -4.01 21.94 9.24
CA ASN A 306 -4.31 23.33 8.88
C ASN A 306 -3.00 24.12 8.65
N PHE A 307 -3.14 25.36 8.20
CA PHE A 307 -2.00 26.24 7.91
C PHE A 307 -1.02 26.39 9.09
N GLU A 308 -1.52 26.42 10.34
CA GLU A 308 -0.66 26.52 11.52
C GLU A 308 0.16 25.25 11.74
N GLY A 309 -0.48 24.07 11.60
CA GLY A 309 0.18 22.78 11.69
C GLY A 309 1.27 22.59 10.63
N GLU A 310 1.00 23.02 9.39
CA GLU A 310 1.99 23.03 8.31
C GLU A 310 3.14 23.99 8.59
N ALA A 311 2.85 25.24 9.00
CA ALA A 311 3.85 26.25 9.28
C ALA A 311 4.81 25.84 10.43
N MET A 312 4.29 25.10 11.41
CA MET A 312 5.07 24.56 12.52
C MET A 312 5.73 23.21 12.20
N SER A 313 5.52 22.66 10.99
CA SER A 313 6.03 21.35 10.57
C SER A 313 5.69 20.24 11.56
N VAL A 314 4.45 20.24 12.07
CA VAL A 314 3.99 19.24 13.02
C VAL A 314 3.95 17.87 12.35
N GLY A 315 4.61 16.88 12.95
CA GLY A 315 4.63 15.51 12.42
C GLY A 315 3.30 14.79 12.64
N THR A 316 2.62 14.42 11.55
CA THR A 316 1.35 13.66 11.64
C THR A 316 1.51 12.34 12.38
N ASP A 317 2.65 11.65 12.22
CA ASP A 317 2.96 10.43 12.96
C ASP A 317 3.02 10.66 14.48
N GLU A 318 3.57 11.80 14.93
CA GLU A 318 3.62 12.14 16.36
C GLU A 318 2.22 12.35 16.92
N LEU A 319 1.36 13.06 16.17
CA LEU A 319 -0.04 13.29 16.54
C LEU A 319 -0.80 11.96 16.64
N ILE A 320 -0.60 11.05 15.69
CA ILE A 320 -1.25 9.73 15.69
C ILE A 320 -0.81 8.90 16.91
N LEU A 321 0.48 8.90 17.24
CA LEU A 321 0.99 8.18 18.41
C LEU A 321 0.46 8.76 19.72
N GLU A 322 0.38 10.09 19.83
CA GLU A 322 -0.19 10.78 20.98
C GLU A 322 -1.68 10.43 21.17
N MET A 323 -2.44 10.39 20.08
CA MET A 323 -3.85 9.96 20.09
C MET A 323 -4.03 8.50 20.52
N ILE A 324 -3.20 7.58 20.01
CA ILE A 324 -3.24 6.17 20.40
C ILE A 324 -3.08 6.03 21.92
N ASP A 325 -2.12 6.77 22.50
CA ASP A 325 -1.88 6.75 23.95
C ASP A 325 -3.00 7.43 24.74
N TYR A 326 -3.63 8.45 24.17
CA TYR A 326 -4.77 9.16 24.78
C TYR A 326 -6.01 8.25 24.86
N VAL A 327 -6.43 7.65 23.75
CA VAL A 327 -7.61 6.78 23.67
C VAL A 327 -7.45 5.59 24.61
N GLN A 328 -6.27 4.95 24.63
CA GLN A 328 -6.03 3.82 25.52
C GLN A 328 -6.15 4.16 27.01
N LYS A 329 -5.72 5.36 27.42
CA LYS A 329 -5.86 5.81 28.82
C LYS A 329 -7.30 6.16 29.16
N GLY A 330 -8.10 6.57 28.18
CA GLY A 330 -9.53 6.83 28.32
C GLY A 330 -10.32 5.55 28.64
N ASP A 331 -10.02 4.44 27.96
CA ASP A 331 -10.69 3.14 28.16
C ASP A 331 -10.28 2.42 29.45
N SER A 332 -9.21 2.87 30.10
CA SER A 332 -8.72 2.30 31.37
C SER A 332 -9.40 2.89 32.62
N ARG A 333 -10.47 3.68 32.46
CA ARG A 333 -11.24 4.35 33.53
C ARG A 333 -12.68 3.86 33.61
#